data_AF-A0A0K8RBY1-F1
#
_entry.id   AF-A0A0K8RBY1-F1
#
_cell.length_a   1.000
_cell.length_b   1.000
_cell.length_c   1.000
_cell.angle_alpha   90.00
_cell.angle_beta   90.00
_cell.angle_gamma   90.00
#
_symmetry.space_group_name_H-M   'P 1'
#
loop_
_entity.id
_entity.type
_entity.pdbx_description
1 polymer ?
#
loop_
_entity_poly.entity_id
_entity_poly.type
_entity_poly.pdbx_seq_one_letter_code
_entity_poly.pdbx_strand_id
1 'polypeptide(L)'
;MKTDFAALALIFVVASLLADVISSQDGGQRPVLPDFPGVPTRRPTPGREGQPCNSYAPCRSDLCCLKSSRGNRPYATCQPKARYGKPCSEDAIKGGIYTLRCPCLTGDLCVPVRV
;
A
#
# COMPACT_ATOMS: atom_id res chain seq x y z
N MET A 1 -20.32 42.58 28.27
CA MET A 1 -20.13 43.50 27.13
C MET A 1 -18.67 43.54 26.63
N LYS A 2 -17.66 43.77 27.49
CA LYS A 2 -16.26 43.89 27.03
C LYS A 2 -15.55 42.55 26.75
N THR A 3 -15.92 41.50 27.48
CA THR A 3 -15.42 40.13 27.32
C THR A 3 -15.94 39.47 26.04
N ASP A 4 -17.18 39.79 25.67
CA ASP A 4 -17.88 39.17 24.55
C ASP A 4 -17.28 39.60 23.21
N PHE A 5 -16.92 40.89 23.09
CA PHE A 5 -16.22 41.42 21.93
C PHE A 5 -14.80 40.87 21.78
N ALA A 6 -14.07 40.70 22.89
CA ALA A 6 -12.73 40.13 22.87
C ALA A 6 -12.75 38.66 22.43
N ALA A 7 -13.74 37.88 22.91
CA ALA A 7 -13.93 36.51 22.51
C ALA A 7 -14.27 36.38 21.02
N LEU A 8 -15.17 37.22 20.51
CA LEU A 8 -15.53 37.23 19.09
C LEU A 8 -14.34 37.62 18.19
N ALA A 9 -13.54 38.61 18.59
CA ALA A 9 -12.34 39.00 17.86
C ALA A 9 -11.30 37.88 17.81
N LEU A 10 -11.07 37.18 18.93
CA LEU A 10 -10.16 36.03 18.98
C LEU A 10 -10.64 34.88 18.08
N ILE A 11 -11.94 34.56 18.11
CA ILE A 11 -12.52 33.51 17.25
C ILE A 11 -12.31 33.86 15.78
N PHE A 12 -12.52 35.11 15.37
CA PHE A 12 -12.34 35.54 13.98
C PHE A 12 -10.89 35.44 13.51
N VAL A 13 -9.93 35.83 14.37
CA VAL A 13 -8.48 35.72 14.09
C VAL A 13 -8.07 34.25 13.96
N VAL A 14 -8.53 33.38 14.86
CA VAL A 14 -8.23 31.94 14.83
C VAL A 14 -8.84 31.28 13.59
N ALA A 15 -10.07 31.62 13.23
CA ALA A 15 -10.73 31.09 12.04
C ALA A 15 -9.99 31.47 10.74
N SER A 16 -9.52 32.72 10.65
CA SER A 16 -8.77 33.21 9.49
C SER A 16 -7.43 32.48 9.34
N LEU A 17 -6.70 32.28 10.46
CA LEU A 17 -5.43 31.55 10.46
C LEU A 17 -5.60 30.06 10.11
N LEU A 18 -6.67 29.42 10.57
CA LEU A 18 -6.97 28.02 10.24
C LEU A 18 -7.27 27.84 8.74
N ALA A 19 -7.95 28.79 8.11
CA ALA A 19 -8.26 28.73 6.68
C ALA A 19 -6.99 28.71 5.80
N ASP A 20 -5.99 29.54 6.14
CA ASP A 20 -4.71 29.58 5.42
C ASP A 20 -3.87 28.31 5.63
N VAL A 21 -3.90 27.72 6.83
CA VAL A 21 -3.18 26.48 7.14
C VAL A 21 -3.83 25.26 6.47
N ILE A 22 -5.16 25.24 6.33
CA ILE A 22 -5.87 24.17 5.62
C ILE A 22 -5.63 24.31 4.10
N SER A 23 -5.66 25.53 3.55
CA SER A 23 -5.44 25.74 2.11
C SER A 23 -4.01 25.47 1.65
N SER A 24 -3.02 25.61 2.54
CA SER A 24 -1.62 25.33 2.22
C SER A 24 -1.26 23.84 2.26
N GLN A 25 -2.11 22.97 2.82
CA GLN A 25 -1.91 21.51 2.77
C GLN A 25 -2.31 20.88 1.43
N ASP A 26 -3.02 21.60 0.56
CA ASP A 26 -3.34 21.14 -0.80
C ASP A 26 -2.18 21.28 -1.80
N GLY A 27 -1.01 21.72 -1.34
CA GLY A 27 0.27 21.71 -2.08
C GLY A 27 0.88 20.31 -2.23
N GLY A 28 0.06 19.25 -2.22
CA GLY A 28 0.51 17.89 -2.44
C GLY A 28 1.22 17.77 -3.79
N GLN A 29 2.31 17.00 -3.83
CA GLN A 29 3.00 16.67 -5.07
C GLN A 29 2.02 16.03 -6.04
N ARG A 30 1.72 16.72 -7.14
CA ARG A 30 0.94 16.13 -8.25
C ARG A 30 1.91 15.31 -9.09
N PRO A 31 1.55 14.06 -9.47
CA PRO A 31 2.34 13.31 -10.43
C PRO A 31 2.43 14.13 -11.71
N VAL A 32 3.58 14.72 -11.97
CA VAL A 32 3.87 15.32 -13.27
C VAL A 32 4.14 14.13 -14.16
N LEU A 33 3.22 13.83 -15.07
CA LEU A 33 3.45 12.82 -16.09
C LEU A 33 4.19 13.55 -17.21
N PRO A 34 5.53 13.45 -17.31
CA PRO A 34 6.23 13.94 -18.49
C PRO A 34 5.59 13.29 -19.72
N ASP A 35 5.29 14.12 -20.73
CA ASP A 35 4.83 13.68 -22.05
C ASP A 35 5.98 12.93 -22.74
N PHE A 36 6.21 11.71 -22.29
CA PHE A 36 6.98 10.75 -23.04
C PHE A 36 6.05 10.17 -24.11
N PRO A 37 6.45 10.16 -25.39
CA PRO A 37 5.79 9.34 -26.41
C PRO A 37 6.10 7.86 -26.10
N GLY A 38 5.54 7.37 -25.00
CA GLY A 38 5.71 6.05 -24.46
C GLY A 38 4.52 5.20 -24.88
N VAL A 39 4.81 4.13 -25.61
CA VAL A 39 3.89 3.02 -25.88
C VAL A 39 3.10 2.71 -24.61
N PRO A 40 1.76 2.57 -24.65
CA PRO A 40 0.99 2.19 -23.47
C PRO A 40 1.64 0.96 -22.86
N THR A 41 2.16 1.09 -21.65
CA THR A 41 2.84 0.00 -20.96
C THR A 41 1.78 -1.06 -20.69
N ARG A 42 1.74 -2.06 -21.56
CA ARG A 42 0.77 -3.16 -21.47
C ARG A 42 0.99 -3.79 -20.09
N ARG A 43 0.01 -3.64 -19.20
CA ARG A 43 0.08 -4.23 -17.87
C ARG A 43 0.31 -5.73 -18.06
N PRO A 44 1.39 -6.30 -17.53
CA PRO A 44 1.64 -7.72 -17.71
C PRO A 44 0.48 -8.52 -17.15
N THR A 45 0.13 -9.61 -17.85
CA THR A 45 -0.92 -10.51 -17.40
C THR A 45 -0.54 -11.08 -16.02
N PRO A 46 -1.43 -11.02 -15.01
CA PRO A 46 -1.10 -11.50 -13.69
C PRO A 46 -0.68 -12.97 -13.69
N GLY A 47 0.42 -13.26 -12.99
CA GLY A 47 0.98 -14.61 -12.86
C GLY A 47 0.03 -15.56 -12.14
N ARG A 48 0.05 -16.83 -12.57
CA ARG A 48 -0.65 -17.96 -11.93
C ARG A 48 0.22 -18.58 -10.84
N GLU A 49 -0.37 -19.43 -10.02
CA GLU A 49 0.35 -20.17 -8.97
C GLU A 49 1.58 -20.90 -9.53
N GLY A 50 2.69 -20.82 -8.80
CA GLY A 50 3.99 -21.40 -9.17
C GLY A 50 4.77 -20.61 -10.23
N GLN A 51 4.17 -19.64 -10.92
CA GLN A 51 4.89 -18.82 -11.90
C GLN A 51 5.86 -17.85 -11.22
N PRO A 52 6.97 -17.49 -11.89
CA PRO A 52 7.88 -16.47 -11.39
C PRO A 52 7.17 -15.11 -11.27
N CYS A 53 7.50 -14.37 -10.23
CA CYS A 53 6.92 -13.05 -9.96
C CYS A 53 8.00 -12.05 -9.51
N ASN A 54 7.72 -10.77 -9.74
CA ASN A 54 8.54 -9.65 -9.28
C ASN A 54 7.70 -8.36 -9.24
N SER A 55 8.30 -7.22 -8.87
CA SER A 55 7.63 -5.92 -8.77
C SER A 55 6.96 -5.44 -10.07
N TYR A 56 7.42 -5.92 -11.22
CA TYR A 56 6.87 -5.60 -12.54
C TYR A 56 5.89 -6.66 -13.06
N ALA A 57 5.93 -7.89 -12.53
CA ALA A 57 5.10 -9.02 -12.93
C ALA A 57 4.29 -9.52 -11.71
N PRO A 58 3.15 -8.88 -11.41
CA PRO A 58 2.35 -9.20 -10.23
C PRO A 58 1.59 -10.52 -10.39
N CYS A 59 1.23 -11.14 -9.27
CA CYS A 59 0.37 -12.33 -9.22
C CYS A 59 -1.12 -11.95 -9.24
N ARG A 60 -2.00 -12.94 -9.43
CA ARG A 60 -3.45 -12.78 -9.22
C ARG A 60 -3.78 -12.35 -7.78
N SER A 61 -4.97 -11.78 -7.58
CA SER A 61 -5.40 -11.16 -6.32
C SER A 61 -5.48 -12.14 -5.13
N ASP A 62 -5.73 -13.41 -5.39
CA ASP A 62 -5.76 -14.53 -4.43
C ASP A 62 -4.36 -15.09 -4.11
N LEU A 63 -3.33 -14.61 -4.81
CA LEU A 63 -1.94 -15.04 -4.68
C LEU A 63 -1.06 -13.91 -4.14
N CYS A 64 0.12 -14.28 -3.67
CA CYS A 64 1.18 -13.38 -3.27
C CYS A 64 2.49 -13.78 -3.94
N CYS A 65 3.42 -12.84 -4.09
CA CYS A 65 4.76 -13.14 -4.57
C CYS A 65 5.65 -13.55 -3.40
N LEU A 66 5.97 -14.83 -3.25
CA LEU A 66 6.77 -15.36 -2.15
C LEU A 66 8.17 -15.74 -2.60
N LYS A 67 9.19 -15.26 -1.89
CA LYS A 67 10.60 -15.60 -2.12
C LYS A 67 10.79 -17.10 -1.98
N SER A 68 11.38 -17.72 -3.00
CA SER A 68 11.71 -19.14 -2.93
C SER A 68 12.87 -19.36 -1.97
N SER A 69 12.72 -20.31 -1.04
CA SER A 69 13.79 -20.73 -0.13
C SER A 69 14.87 -21.60 -0.83
N ARG A 70 14.62 -22.10 -2.05
CA ARG A 70 15.52 -23.06 -2.73
C ARG A 70 16.15 -22.48 -3.99
N GLY A 71 17.47 -22.64 -4.11
CA GLY A 71 18.33 -21.99 -5.11
C GLY A 71 17.94 -22.19 -6.58
N ASN A 72 17.66 -23.43 -7.03
CA ASN A 72 17.33 -23.71 -8.43
C ASN A 72 15.91 -23.28 -8.87
N ARG A 73 15.20 -22.50 -8.05
CA ARG A 73 13.87 -21.99 -8.38
C ARG A 73 13.94 -20.50 -8.72
N PRO A 74 12.92 -19.96 -9.40
CA PRO A 74 12.79 -18.52 -9.54
C PRO A 74 12.94 -17.82 -8.18
N TYR A 75 13.58 -16.65 -8.16
CA TYR A 75 13.83 -15.88 -6.92
C TYR A 75 12.57 -15.73 -6.06
N ALA A 76 11.42 -15.52 -6.71
CA ALA A 76 10.11 -15.54 -6.09
C ALA A 76 9.07 -16.18 -7.02
N THR A 77 8.04 -16.79 -6.43
CA THR A 77 6.94 -17.44 -7.16
C THR A 77 5.59 -17.03 -6.59
N CYS A 78 4.56 -17.04 -7.42
CA CYS A 78 3.19 -16.81 -6.97
C CYS A 78 2.71 -17.98 -6.10
N GLN A 79 2.35 -17.69 -4.86
CA GLN A 79 1.88 -18.66 -3.88
C GLN A 79 0.51 -18.23 -3.34
N PRO A 80 -0.35 -19.18 -2.92
CA PRO A 80 -1.67 -18.84 -2.39
C PRO A 80 -1.57 -18.04 -1.09
N LYS A 81 -2.46 -17.05 -0.95
CA LYS A 81 -2.64 -16.34 0.33
C LYS A 81 -3.13 -17.29 1.42
N ALA A 82 -2.79 -16.97 2.67
CA ALA A 82 -3.23 -17.78 3.80
C ALA A 82 -4.74 -17.64 3.97
N ARG A 83 -5.44 -18.77 4.08
CA ARG A 83 -6.86 -18.80 4.45
C ARG A 83 -7.00 -18.73 5.97
N TYR A 84 -8.21 -18.45 6.44
CA TYR A 84 -8.58 -18.51 7.85
C TYR A 84 -7.97 -19.71 8.60
N GLY A 85 -7.38 -19.44 9.77
CA GLY A 85 -6.73 -20.45 10.62
C GLY A 85 -5.35 -20.94 10.13
N LYS A 86 -4.85 -20.44 8.99
CA LYS A 86 -3.47 -20.68 8.55
C LYS A 86 -2.59 -19.48 8.92
N PRO A 87 -1.29 -19.72 9.19
CA PRO A 87 -0.39 -18.63 9.48
C PRO A 87 -0.15 -17.75 8.25
N CYS A 88 -0.28 -16.43 8.41
CA CYS A 88 0.10 -15.41 7.43
C CYS A 88 1.27 -14.54 7.95
N SER A 89 1.76 -13.63 7.10
CA SER A 89 2.71 -12.57 7.47
C SER A 89 2.35 -11.28 6.73
N GLU A 90 2.46 -10.15 7.40
CA GLU A 90 2.23 -8.82 6.82
C GLU A 90 3.51 -8.20 6.23
N ASP A 91 4.67 -8.82 6.47
CA ASP A 91 5.97 -8.26 6.13
C ASP A 91 6.35 -8.57 4.67
N ALA A 92 6.12 -7.58 3.79
CA ALA A 92 6.64 -7.58 2.43
C ALA A 92 7.89 -6.69 2.33
N ILE A 93 8.90 -7.14 1.58
CA ILE A 93 9.99 -6.27 1.13
C ILE A 93 9.51 -5.34 0.01
N LYS A 94 10.28 -4.28 -0.25
CA LYS A 94 10.01 -3.29 -1.31
C LYS A 94 9.65 -4.01 -2.64
N GLY A 95 8.50 -3.66 -3.19
CA GLY A 95 7.97 -4.29 -4.41
C GLY A 95 6.95 -5.39 -4.19
N GLY A 96 6.49 -5.63 -2.95
CA GLY A 96 5.39 -6.56 -2.66
C GLY A 96 5.81 -8.04 -2.71
N ILE A 97 7.09 -8.31 -2.43
CA ILE A 97 7.63 -9.68 -2.35
C ILE A 97 7.67 -10.07 -0.87
N TYR A 98 7.07 -11.20 -0.52
CA TYR A 98 7.06 -11.76 0.83
C TYR A 98 8.26 -12.67 1.02
N THR A 99 8.87 -12.67 2.21
CA THR A 99 10.05 -13.50 2.51
C THR A 99 9.70 -14.74 3.30
N LEU A 100 8.69 -14.67 4.17
CA LEU A 100 8.35 -15.74 5.10
C LEU A 100 7.07 -16.48 4.69
N ARG A 101 5.94 -15.77 4.63
CA ARG A 101 4.61 -16.32 4.31
C ARG A 101 3.82 -15.31 3.50
N CYS A 102 2.87 -15.80 2.73
CA CYS A 102 1.88 -14.92 2.11
C CYS A 102 0.99 -14.25 3.16
N PRO A 103 0.44 -13.07 2.83
CA PRO A 103 -0.52 -12.39 3.68
C PRO A 103 -1.83 -13.19 3.73
N CYS A 104 -2.70 -12.82 4.66
CA CYS A 104 -4.01 -13.43 4.73
C CYS A 104 -4.84 -13.05 3.49
N LEU A 105 -5.79 -13.90 3.11
CA LEU A 105 -6.72 -13.58 2.04
C LEU A 105 -7.54 -12.34 2.44
N THR A 106 -7.78 -11.43 1.48
CA THR A 106 -8.45 -10.15 1.73
C THR A 106 -9.75 -10.36 2.51
N GLY A 107 -9.84 -9.74 3.70
CA GLY A 107 -10.96 -9.89 4.63
C GLY A 107 -10.60 -10.60 5.94
N ASP A 108 -9.49 -11.34 5.98
CA ASP A 108 -8.99 -11.99 7.19
C ASP A 108 -7.97 -11.10 7.91
N LEU A 109 -8.13 -10.91 9.22
CA LEU A 109 -7.16 -10.20 10.07
C LEU A 109 -5.96 -11.11 10.37
N CYS A 110 -4.74 -10.62 10.14
CA CYS A 110 -3.54 -11.30 10.58
C CYS A 110 -3.44 -11.21 12.11
N VAL A 111 -3.79 -12.30 12.80
CA VAL A 111 -3.69 -12.37 14.26
C VAL A 111 -2.37 -13.03 14.68
N PRO A 112 -1.66 -12.45 15.67
CA PRO A 112 -0.46 -13.09 16.20
C PRO A 112 -0.83 -14.44 16.82
N VAL A 113 -0.21 -15.51 16.32
CA VAL A 113 -0.34 -16.83 16.92
C VAL A 113 0.43 -16.79 18.25
N ARG A 114 -0.29 -16.75 19.38
CA ARG A 114 0.30 -17.02 20.70
C ARG A 114 0.68 -18.50 20.72
N VAL A 115 1.99 -18.76 20.75
CA VAL A 115 2.58 -20.09 20.97
C VAL A 115 2.88 -20.24 22.45
#